data_AF-A8DV90-F1
#
_entry.id   AF-A8DV90-F1
#
_cell.length_a   1.000
_cell.length_b   1.000
_cell.length_c   1.000
_cell.angle_alpha   90.00
_cell.angle_beta   90.00
_cell.angle_gamma   90.00
#
_symmetry.space_group_name_H-M   'P 1'
#
loop_
_entity.id
_entity.type
_entity.pdbx_description
1 polymer ?
#
loop_
_entity_poly.entity_id
_entity_poly.type
_entity_poly.pdbx_seq_one_letter_code
_entity_poly.pdbx_strand_id
1 'polypeptide(L)'
;MHRNLYPATAPKIVNVPVVIVMVGLPARGKSFISRKLARYLNWIGVSTKVFSLGDYRRRMLEGSQFDHSFFDPNNPNGMNIRE
;
A
#
# COMPACT_ATOMS: atom_id res chain seq x y z
N MET A 1 -36.93 -3.00 -19.53
CA MET A 1 -35.89 -3.52 -20.46
C MET A 1 -34.54 -2.95 -20.05
N HIS A 2 -33.82 -3.58 -19.13
CA HIS A 2 -32.44 -3.20 -18.80
C HIS A 2 -31.50 -4.23 -19.42
N ARG A 3 -30.83 -3.86 -20.51
CA ARG A 3 -29.82 -4.70 -21.15
C ARG A 3 -28.55 -4.68 -20.31
N ASN A 4 -28.22 -5.81 -19.69
CA ASN A 4 -26.89 -6.09 -19.17
C ASN A 4 -25.90 -6.10 -20.34
N LEU A 5 -25.15 -5.01 -20.51
CA LEU A 5 -24.13 -4.82 -21.55
C LEU A 5 -22.75 -5.38 -21.16
N TYR A 6 -22.66 -6.19 -20.11
CA TYR A 6 -21.37 -6.74 -19.68
C TYR A 6 -21.18 -8.15 -20.27
N PRO A 7 -20.17 -8.38 -21.13
CA PRO A 7 -19.85 -9.71 -21.62
C PRO A 7 -19.51 -10.64 -20.45
N ALA A 8 -19.87 -11.93 -20.56
CA ALA A 8 -19.72 -12.95 -19.51
C ALA A 8 -18.25 -13.17 -19.05
N THR A 9 -17.28 -12.58 -19.74
CA THR A 9 -15.84 -12.61 -19.49
C THR A 9 -15.29 -11.33 -18.86
N ALA A 10 -16.10 -10.29 -18.65
CA ALA A 10 -15.68 -9.12 -17.92
C ALA A 10 -15.50 -9.51 -16.43
N PRO A 11 -14.34 -9.21 -15.79
CA PRO A 11 -14.21 -9.42 -14.37
C PRO A 11 -15.36 -8.70 -13.69
N LYS A 12 -16.09 -9.40 -12.80
CA LYS A 12 -17.13 -8.77 -11.98
C LYS A 12 -16.46 -7.57 -11.32
N ILE A 13 -16.80 -6.37 -11.78
CA ILE A 13 -16.41 -5.14 -11.10
C ILE A 13 -17.24 -5.16 -9.84
N VAL A 14 -16.73 -5.86 -8.83
CA VAL A 14 -17.31 -5.88 -7.50
C VAL A 14 -17.26 -4.44 -7.04
N ASN A 15 -18.42 -3.88 -6.68
CA ASN A 15 -18.51 -2.53 -6.13
C ASN A 15 -17.99 -2.51 -4.67
N VAL A 16 -16.98 -3.34 -4.39
CA VAL A 16 -16.39 -3.61 -3.10
C VAL A 16 -15.00 -2.95 -3.10
N PRO A 17 -14.66 -2.16 -2.07
CA PRO A 17 -13.33 -1.60 -1.95
C PRO A 17 -12.24 -2.67 -2.03
N VAL A 18 -11.21 -2.45 -2.85
CA VAL A 18 -10.09 -3.39 -3.05
C VAL A 18 -8.85 -2.90 -2.32
N VAL A 19 -8.19 -3.79 -1.59
CA VAL A 19 -6.90 -3.53 -0.93
C VAL A 19 -5.80 -4.26 -1.69
N ILE A 20 -4.78 -3.53 -2.15
CA ILE A 20 -3.61 -4.10 -2.82
C ILE A 20 -2.41 -4.03 -1.86
N VAL A 21 -1.95 -5.19 -1.39
CA VAL A 21 -0.82 -5.30 -0.45
C VAL A 21 0.47 -5.57 -1.21
N MET A 22 1.46 -4.70 -1.03
CA MET A 22 2.80 -4.89 -1.60
C MET A 22 3.68 -5.69 -0.62
N VAL A 23 4.27 -6.79 -1.07
CA VAL A 23 5.15 -7.65 -0.26
C VAL A 23 6.57 -7.69 -0.82
N GLY A 24 7.55 -7.98 0.04
CA GLY A 24 8.94 -8.22 -0.36
C GLY A 24 9.99 -7.41 0.41
N LEU A 25 11.24 -7.84 0.31
CA LEU A 25 12.39 -7.28 1.03
C LEU A 25 12.60 -5.77 0.79
N PRO A 26 13.23 -5.04 1.72
CA PRO A 26 13.60 -3.63 1.53
C PRO A 26 14.27 -3.37 0.17
N ALA A 27 14.11 -2.14 -0.35
CA ALA A 27 14.64 -1.70 -1.65
C ALA A 27 14.13 -2.45 -2.91
N ARG A 28 13.16 -3.37 -2.82
CA ARG A 28 12.57 -4.09 -3.97
C ARG A 28 11.48 -3.32 -4.74
N GLY A 29 11.57 -1.99 -4.84
CA GLY A 29 10.65 -1.20 -5.69
C GLY A 29 9.17 -1.13 -5.26
N LYS A 30 8.77 -1.72 -4.13
CA LYS A 30 7.37 -1.70 -3.62
C LYS A 30 6.73 -0.30 -3.63
N SER A 31 7.43 0.69 -3.05
CA SER A 31 6.93 2.07 -2.97
C SER A 31 6.87 2.76 -4.34
N PHE A 32 7.75 2.37 -5.27
CA PHE A 32 7.74 2.89 -6.63
C PHE A 32 6.53 2.35 -7.39
N ILE A 33 6.32 1.02 -7.35
CA ILE A 33 5.19 0.36 -8.01
C ILE A 33 3.86 0.83 -7.43
N SER A 34 3.72 0.94 -6.11
CA SER A 34 2.45 1.39 -5.49
C SER A 34 2.06 2.81 -5.91
N ARG A 35 3.02 3.75 -5.98
CA ARG A 35 2.78 5.13 -6.45
C ARG A 35 2.46 5.20 -7.93
N LYS A 36 3.15 4.41 -8.77
CA LYS A 36 2.89 4.35 -10.21
C LYS A 36 1.50 3.74 -10.50
N LEU A 37 1.15 2.68 -9.78
CA LEU A 37 -0.16 2.02 -9.88
C LEU A 37 -1.28 2.96 -9.45
N ALA A 38 -1.14 3.63 -8.30
CA ALA A 38 -2.14 4.58 -7.84
C ALA A 38 -2.32 5.76 -8.81
N ARG A 39 -1.24 6.29 -9.41
CA ARG A 39 -1.34 7.33 -10.44
C ARG A 39 -2.14 6.85 -11.64
N TYR A 40 -1.84 5.64 -12.13
CA TYR A 40 -2.55 5.06 -13.27
C TYR A 40 -4.03 4.84 -12.96
N LEU A 41 -4.34 4.25 -11.80
CA LEU A 41 -5.72 3.99 -11.39
C LEU A 41 -6.53 5.29 -11.24
N ASN A 42 -5.95 6.33 -10.62
CA ASN A 42 -6.61 7.62 -10.55
C ASN A 42 -6.78 8.26 -11.94
N TRP A 43 -5.82 8.08 -12.85
CA TRP A 43 -5.91 8.60 -14.23
C TRP A 43 -7.07 7.99 -15.02
N ILE A 44 -7.34 6.69 -14.86
CA ILE A 44 -8.48 6.02 -15.50
C ILE A 44 -9.81 6.20 -14.73
N GLY A 45 -9.82 6.99 -13.65
CA GLY A 45 -11.03 7.34 -12.90
C GLY A 45 -11.33 6.45 -11.68
N VAL A 46 -10.41 5.58 -11.26
CA VAL A 46 -10.55 4.74 -10.06
C VAL A 46 -9.90 5.43 -8.86
N SER A 47 -10.73 5.91 -7.92
CA SER A 47 -10.27 6.56 -6.68
C SER A 47 -9.35 5.63 -5.89
N THR A 48 -8.05 5.96 -5.86
CA THR A 48 -7.02 5.10 -5.26
C THR A 48 -6.08 5.90 -4.38
N LYS A 49 -5.77 5.38 -3.20
CA LYS A 49 -4.83 5.98 -2.24
C LYS A 49 -3.71 5.01 -1.89
N VAL A 50 -2.49 5.53 -1.76
CA VAL A 50 -1.32 4.76 -1.29
C VAL A 50 -1.17 4.93 0.21
N PHE A 51 -1.04 3.80 0.91
CA PHE A 51 -0.69 3.74 2.33
C PHE A 51 0.75 3.25 2.46
N SER A 52 1.63 4.11 2.96
CA SER A 52 3.06 3.83 3.11
C SER A 52 3.42 3.76 4.59
N LEU A 53 3.70 2.56 5.08
CA LEU A 53 4.06 2.32 6.49
C LEU A 53 5.33 3.07 6.88
N GLY A 54 6.28 3.22 5.95
CA GLY A 54 7.49 4.00 6.19
C GLY A 54 7.25 5.49 6.38
N ASP A 55 6.28 6.08 5.65
CA ASP A 55 5.86 7.48 5.82
C ASP A 55 5.08 7.66 7.13
N TYR A 56 4.24 6.68 7.49
CA TYR A 56 3.53 6.68 8.76
C TYR A 56 4.50 6.64 9.94
N ARG A 57 5.44 5.69 9.92
CA ARG A 57 6.49 5.57 10.93
C ARG A 57 7.31 6.85 11.09
N ARG A 58 7.73 7.49 9.98
CA ARG A 58 8.49 8.74 10.05
C ARG A 58 7.70 9.88 10.71
N ARG A 59 6.39 9.97 10.46
CA ARG A 59 5.51 10.98 11.08
C ARG A 59 5.26 10.72 12.56
N MET A 60 5.09 9.46 12.95
CA MET A 60 4.88 9.12 14.37
C MET A 60 6.12 9.32 15.23
N LEU A 61 7.29 9.37 14.61
CA LEU A 61 8.59 9.38 15.26
C LEU A 61 9.41 10.64 14.98
N GLU A 62 8.76 11.72 14.52
CA GLU A 62 9.41 13.00 14.20
C GLU A 62 10.36 13.42 15.33
N GLY A 63 11.67 13.44 15.02
CA GLY A 63 12.75 13.79 15.96
C GLY A 63 13.68 12.64 16.37
N SER A 64 13.33 11.38 16.10
CA SER A 64 14.16 10.22 16.45
C SER A 64 14.84 9.60 15.21
N GLN A 65 16.16 9.74 15.12
CA GLN A 65 16.98 9.03 14.15
C GLN A 65 17.19 7.60 14.65
N PHE A 66 16.64 6.63 13.94
CA PHE A 66 16.81 5.23 14.27
C PHE A 66 17.92 4.61 13.42
N ASP A 67 18.88 4.02 14.11
CA ASP A 67 19.88 3.17 13.51
C ASP A 67 19.26 1.83 13.05
N HIS A 68 20.04 1.00 12.36
CA HIS A 68 19.65 -0.32 11.90
C HIS A 68 19.06 -1.20 13.02
N SER A 69 19.47 -0.97 14.28
CA SER A 69 18.96 -1.65 15.48
C SER A 69 17.44 -1.53 15.68
N PHE A 70 16.77 -0.54 15.07
CA PHE A 70 15.31 -0.45 15.08
C PHE A 70 14.66 -1.61 14.35
N PHE A 71 15.31 -2.15 13.31
CA PHE A 71 14.77 -3.26 12.52
C PHE A 71 15.18 -4.64 13.05
N ASP A 72 16.05 -4.69 14.06
CA ASP A 72 16.47 -5.94 14.70
C ASP A 72 15.24 -6.71 15.22
N PRO A 73 15.08 -8.00 14.88
CA PRO A 73 14.02 -8.84 15.42
C PRO A 73 14.13 -9.07 16.93
N ASN A 74 15.28 -8.80 17.55
CA ASN A 74 15.45 -8.91 19.01
C ASN A 74 15.12 -7.61 19.75
N ASN A 75 14.68 -6.55 19.05
CA ASN A 75 14.31 -5.27 19.65
C ASN A 75 12.78 -5.20 19.86
N PRO A 76 12.26 -5.50 21.07
CA PRO A 76 10.83 -5.52 21.34
C PRO A 76 10.19 -4.14 21.20
N ASN A 77 10.90 -3.07 21.57
CA ASN A 77 10.42 -1.69 21.42
C ASN A 77 10.25 -1.33 19.94
N GLY A 78 11.22 -1.73 19.11
CA GLY A 78 11.16 -1.54 17.67
C GLY A 78 10.04 -2.35 17.01
N MET A 79 9.72 -3.55 17.51
CA MET A 79 8.59 -4.36 17.03
C MET A 79 7.25 -3.74 17.40
N ASN A 80 7.06 -3.31 18.66
CA ASN A 80 5.81 -2.67 19.10
C ASN A 80 5.47 -1.39 18.33
N ILE A 81 6.47 -0.67 17.80
CA ILE A 81 6.24 0.52 16.97
C ILE A 81 5.90 0.14 15.51
N ARG A 82 6.27 -1.06 15.06
CA ARG A 82 6.04 -1.58 13.71
C ARG A 82 4.70 -2.29 13.55
N GLU A 83 4.18 -2.90 14.62
CA GLU A 83 2.88 -3.60 14.70
C GLU A 83 1.72 -2.66 15.01
#